data_AF-A0A7S0MAK3-F1
#
_entry.id   AF-A0A7S0MAK3-F1
#
_cell.length_a   1.000
_cell.length_b   1.000
_cell.length_c   1.000
_cell.angle_alpha   90.00
_cell.angle_beta   90.00
_cell.angle_gamma   90.00
#
_symmetry.space_group_name_H-M   'P 1'
#
loop_
_entity.id
_entity.type
_entity.pdbx_description
1 polymer ?
#
loop_
_entity_poly.entity_id
_entity_poly.type
_entity_poly.pdbx_seq_one_letter_code
_entity_poly.pdbx_strand_id
1 'polypeptide(L)'
;AEQCDDGNAASGDGCSASCTVEPGWNCAAAPPGGVSMCSTVCGDAYRQGAEGCDDGGRAGGDGCSADCVVEAGWRCAALSSASHNDTCAAARCGDGYRAGAEQCDDNNTRGGDGCSGACAIETGWQCRRGYPLPDGCGEQCGDGLRRGQETCDDGNAVGGDGCSAACMLEPGWVCAPPAMNASDACRAVCGDGKRVSSEACDDGNAAGG
;
A
#
# COMPACT_ATOMS: atom_id res chain seq x y z
N ALA A 1 4.45 -22.40 -43.04
CA ALA A 1 4.83 -22.92 -41.73
C ALA A 1 4.40 -21.88 -40.73
N GLU A 2 3.65 -22.27 -39.71
CA GLU A 2 3.38 -21.42 -38.55
C GLU A 2 4.68 -21.09 -37.83
N GLN A 3 4.79 -19.89 -37.26
CA GLN A 3 5.99 -19.46 -36.54
C GLN A 3 5.95 -19.89 -35.07
N CYS A 4 4.75 -20.10 -34.54
CA CYS A 4 4.45 -20.61 -33.20
C CYS A 4 3.04 -21.22 -33.22
N ASP A 5 2.72 -22.03 -32.22
CA ASP A 5 1.37 -22.51 -31.88
C ASP A 5 1.30 -22.71 -30.36
N ASP A 6 0.79 -21.75 -29.61
CA ASP A 6 0.65 -21.83 -28.14
C ASP A 6 -0.63 -22.54 -27.68
N GLY A 7 -1.33 -23.23 -28.60
CA GLY A 7 -2.51 -24.02 -28.32
C GLY A 7 -3.79 -23.22 -28.17
N ASN A 8 -3.78 -21.91 -28.47
CA ASN A 8 -4.99 -21.10 -28.47
C ASN A 8 -4.97 -19.99 -29.54
N ALA A 9 -5.94 -19.08 -29.51
CA ALA A 9 -6.10 -18.00 -30.51
C ALA A 9 -6.19 -16.61 -29.85
N ALA A 10 -5.75 -16.49 -28.60
CA ALA A 10 -5.59 -15.22 -27.91
C ALA A 10 -4.41 -14.46 -28.52
N SER A 11 -4.22 -13.24 -28.04
CA SER A 11 -3.07 -12.43 -28.38
C SER A 11 -2.62 -11.74 -27.10
N GLY A 12 -1.33 -11.46 -26.97
CA GLY A 12 -0.68 -11.03 -25.74
C GLY A 12 -0.14 -12.17 -24.88
N ASP A 13 -0.11 -13.40 -25.39
CA ASP A 13 0.46 -14.61 -24.77
C ASP A 13 1.66 -15.18 -25.55
N GLY A 14 2.13 -14.45 -26.56
CA GLY A 14 3.37 -14.72 -27.28
C GLY A 14 3.18 -15.36 -28.64
N CYS A 15 2.02 -15.96 -28.93
CA CYS A 15 1.63 -16.34 -30.28
C CYS A 15 0.32 -15.67 -30.68
N SER A 16 0.34 -14.93 -31.79
CA SER A 16 -0.87 -14.25 -32.25
C SER A 16 -1.92 -15.24 -32.76
N ALA A 17 -3.17 -14.79 -32.87
CA ALA A 17 -4.26 -15.54 -33.51
C ALA A 17 -3.99 -15.94 -34.98
N SER A 18 -2.94 -15.39 -35.61
CA SER A 18 -2.48 -15.74 -36.97
C SER A 18 -1.25 -16.66 -36.98
N CYS A 19 -0.91 -17.25 -35.83
CA CYS A 19 0.23 -18.15 -35.63
C CYS A 19 1.59 -17.50 -35.96
N THR A 20 1.72 -16.22 -35.57
CA THR A 20 2.97 -15.43 -35.67
C THR A 20 3.46 -15.07 -34.28
N VAL A 21 4.78 -15.13 -34.06
CA VAL A 21 5.37 -14.70 -32.77
C VAL A 21 5.07 -13.22 -32.56
N GLU A 22 4.60 -12.87 -31.38
CA GLU A 22 4.24 -11.50 -31.03
C GLU A 22 5.51 -10.65 -30.75
N PRO A 23 5.46 -9.32 -30.99
CA PRO A 23 6.58 -8.45 -30.66
C PRO A 23 7.00 -8.60 -29.19
N GLY A 24 8.30 -8.79 -28.98
CA GLY A 24 8.92 -8.98 -27.67
C GLY A 24 8.69 -10.32 -26.98
N TRP A 25 8.28 -11.32 -27.76
CA TRP A 25 8.23 -12.71 -27.32
C TRP A 25 9.25 -13.56 -28.05
N ASN A 26 9.80 -14.52 -27.34
CA ASN A 26 10.58 -15.61 -27.92
C ASN A 26 9.84 -16.92 -27.67
N CYS A 27 9.42 -17.59 -28.73
CA CYS A 27 8.70 -18.86 -28.66
C CYS A 27 9.63 -20.02 -29.04
N ALA A 28 9.78 -20.98 -28.12
CA ALA A 28 10.47 -22.22 -28.41
C ALA A 28 9.65 -23.07 -29.39
N ALA A 29 10.34 -23.78 -30.29
CA ALA A 29 9.70 -24.71 -31.21
C ALA A 29 8.97 -25.81 -30.43
N ALA A 30 7.71 -26.05 -30.82
CA ALA A 30 6.89 -27.08 -30.20
C ALA A 30 7.46 -28.49 -30.48
N PRO A 31 7.43 -29.42 -29.50
CA PRO A 31 7.65 -30.83 -29.78
C PRO A 31 6.55 -31.37 -30.72
N PRO A 32 6.74 -32.52 -31.40
CA PRO A 32 5.74 -33.05 -32.33
C PRO A 32 4.38 -33.27 -31.66
N GLY A 33 3.36 -32.51 -32.09
CA GLY A 33 2.02 -32.53 -31.50
C GLY A 33 1.86 -31.78 -30.17
N GLY A 34 2.86 -30.99 -29.77
CA GLY A 34 2.80 -30.09 -28.61
C GLY A 34 2.59 -28.63 -29.02
N VAL A 35 2.64 -27.74 -28.01
CA VAL A 35 2.51 -26.30 -28.16
C VAL A 35 3.87 -25.59 -27.98
N SER A 36 4.04 -24.45 -28.63
CA SER A 36 5.13 -23.50 -28.46
C SER A 36 5.08 -22.88 -27.06
N MET A 37 6.23 -22.84 -26.40
CA MET A 37 6.37 -22.15 -25.12
C MET A 37 6.96 -20.77 -25.38
N CYS A 38 6.19 -19.72 -25.12
CA CYS A 38 6.60 -18.33 -25.32
C CYS A 38 7.02 -17.68 -24.00
N SER A 39 8.10 -16.91 -24.04
CA SER A 39 8.60 -16.11 -22.92
C SER A 39 8.88 -14.69 -23.39
N THR A 40 8.72 -13.72 -22.51
CA THR A 40 9.04 -12.31 -22.79
C THR A 40 10.55 -12.11 -22.91
N VAL A 41 10.96 -11.09 -23.66
CA VAL A 41 12.36 -10.82 -23.97
C VAL A 41 12.82 -9.57 -23.24
N CYS A 42 13.55 -9.76 -22.14
CA CYS A 42 14.09 -8.63 -21.42
C CYS A 42 15.10 -7.82 -22.26
N GLY A 43 14.92 -6.49 -22.23
CA GLY A 43 15.76 -5.47 -22.83
C GLY A 43 15.40 -5.11 -24.27
N ASP A 44 14.14 -5.32 -24.66
CA ASP A 44 13.66 -5.08 -26.02
C ASP A 44 12.73 -3.85 -26.15
N ALA A 45 12.54 -3.12 -25.06
CA ALA A 45 11.62 -2.00 -24.89
C ALA A 45 10.13 -2.39 -24.96
N TYR A 46 9.78 -3.62 -24.57
CA TYR A 46 8.42 -4.15 -24.46
C TYR A 46 8.12 -4.73 -23.07
N ARG A 47 7.90 -3.91 -22.02
CA ARG A 47 7.38 -4.40 -20.72
C ARG A 47 6.04 -5.14 -20.89
N GLN A 48 6.07 -6.47 -20.86
CA GLN A 48 4.89 -7.31 -21.02
C GLN A 48 4.99 -8.62 -20.22
N GLY A 49 3.88 -9.36 -20.16
CA GLY A 49 3.82 -10.64 -19.44
C GLY A 49 4.26 -10.54 -17.98
N ALA A 50 5.38 -11.18 -17.64
CA ALA A 50 5.92 -11.27 -16.28
C ALA A 50 6.95 -10.17 -15.93
N GLU A 51 7.26 -9.26 -16.86
CA GLU A 51 8.29 -8.24 -16.66
C GLU A 51 7.83 -7.17 -15.67
N GLY A 52 8.67 -6.91 -14.67
CA GLY A 52 8.48 -5.80 -13.73
C GLY A 52 8.84 -4.45 -14.35
N CYS A 53 9.78 -4.45 -15.29
CA CYS A 53 10.22 -3.32 -16.11
C CYS A 53 10.90 -3.81 -17.40
N ASP A 54 11.09 -2.93 -18.38
CA ASP A 54 11.99 -3.11 -19.52
C ASP A 54 12.49 -1.72 -19.97
N ASP A 55 13.75 -1.38 -19.72
CA ASP A 55 14.33 -0.08 -20.09
C ASP A 55 15.06 -0.10 -21.46
N GLY A 56 14.77 -1.11 -22.28
CA GLY A 56 15.41 -1.33 -23.58
C GLY A 56 16.86 -1.82 -23.47
N GLY A 57 17.28 -2.27 -22.28
CA GLY A 57 18.60 -2.77 -22.01
C GLY A 57 18.62 -4.00 -21.10
N ARG A 58 19.83 -4.53 -20.88
CA ARG A 58 20.12 -5.56 -19.87
C ARG A 58 21.24 -5.12 -18.93
N ALA A 59 21.55 -3.83 -18.95
CA ALA A 59 22.43 -3.28 -17.93
C ALA A 59 21.69 -3.35 -16.58
N GLY A 60 22.45 -3.27 -15.49
CA GLY A 60 21.85 -3.05 -14.18
C GLY A 60 22.45 -1.78 -13.59
N GLY A 61 21.79 -1.24 -12.57
CA GLY A 61 22.10 0.04 -11.95
C GLY A 61 21.42 1.24 -12.61
N ASP A 62 20.57 1.03 -13.60
CA ASP A 62 19.71 1.99 -14.29
C ASP A 62 18.24 1.89 -13.87
N GLY A 63 17.92 0.94 -12.97
CA GLY A 63 16.61 0.76 -12.37
C GLY A 63 15.81 -0.41 -12.94
N CYS A 64 16.24 -1.00 -14.05
CA CYS A 64 15.74 -2.27 -14.53
C CYS A 64 16.88 -3.28 -14.63
N SER A 65 16.78 -4.39 -13.90
CA SER A 65 17.84 -5.40 -13.93
C SER A 65 17.88 -6.18 -15.25
N ALA A 66 18.97 -6.91 -15.49
CA ALA A 66 19.12 -7.80 -16.65
C ALA A 66 18.03 -8.91 -16.78
N ASP A 67 17.29 -9.16 -15.70
CA ASP A 67 16.17 -10.11 -15.63
C ASP A 67 14.80 -9.39 -15.65
N CYS A 68 14.77 -8.10 -16.00
CA CYS A 68 13.57 -7.27 -16.10
C CYS A 68 12.76 -7.18 -14.79
N VAL A 69 13.51 -7.22 -13.68
CA VAL A 69 13.02 -6.92 -12.33
C VAL A 69 13.42 -5.50 -11.98
N VAL A 70 12.46 -4.70 -11.47
CA VAL A 70 12.74 -3.36 -10.96
C VAL A 70 13.78 -3.45 -9.86
N GLU A 71 14.86 -2.68 -9.99
CA GLU A 71 15.95 -2.72 -9.04
C GLU A 71 15.54 -2.12 -7.68
N ALA A 72 16.16 -2.61 -6.61
CA ALA A 72 15.87 -2.13 -5.27
C ALA A 72 16.17 -0.62 -5.15
N GLY A 73 15.18 0.16 -4.74
CA GLY A 73 15.32 1.62 -4.66
C GLY A 73 15.06 2.34 -5.98
N TRP A 74 14.43 1.69 -6.96
CA TRP A 74 14.02 2.30 -8.21
C TRP A 74 12.52 2.16 -8.45
N ARG A 75 11.98 3.07 -9.24
CA ARG A 75 10.63 3.01 -9.80
C ARG A 75 10.73 3.13 -11.31
N CYS A 76 10.01 2.29 -12.03
CA CYS A 76 9.99 2.30 -13.49
C CYS A 76 8.58 2.62 -13.98
N ALA A 77 8.44 3.67 -14.78
CA ALA A 77 7.18 4.05 -15.39
C ALA A 77 7.20 3.76 -16.89
N ALA A 78 6.18 3.07 -17.38
CA ALA A 78 5.96 2.88 -18.81
C ALA A 78 5.60 4.22 -19.44
N LEU A 79 6.44 4.71 -20.36
CA LEU A 79 6.29 6.02 -20.99
C LEU A 79 5.07 6.11 -21.92
N SER A 80 4.62 4.99 -22.49
CA SER A 80 3.36 4.86 -23.23
C SER A 80 3.14 3.41 -23.69
N SER A 81 1.92 3.05 -24.07
CA SER A 81 1.58 1.76 -24.69
C SER A 81 2.20 1.51 -26.07
N ALA A 82 2.97 2.46 -26.62
CA ALA A 82 3.59 2.36 -27.94
C ALA A 82 5.13 2.26 -27.90
N SER A 83 5.74 2.49 -26.73
CA SER A 83 7.16 2.35 -26.48
C SER A 83 7.30 2.03 -25.01
N HIS A 84 7.36 0.74 -24.70
CA HIS A 84 7.50 0.25 -23.33
C HIS A 84 8.98 0.25 -22.90
N ASN A 85 9.76 1.21 -23.40
CA ASN A 85 11.01 1.56 -22.76
C ASN A 85 10.64 2.32 -21.50
N ASP A 86 10.77 1.64 -20.37
CA ASP A 86 10.51 2.19 -19.08
C ASP A 86 11.57 3.20 -18.71
N THR A 87 11.12 4.38 -18.31
CA THR A 87 12.00 5.30 -17.60
C THR A 87 12.01 4.93 -16.15
N CYS A 88 13.16 4.45 -15.70
CA CYS A 88 13.41 4.19 -14.30
C CYS A 88 14.05 5.41 -13.63
N ALA A 89 13.63 5.68 -12.40
CA ALA A 89 14.18 6.73 -11.55
C ALA A 89 14.43 6.14 -10.16
N ALA A 90 15.52 6.58 -9.53
CA ALA A 90 15.77 6.25 -8.13
C ALA A 90 14.59 6.75 -7.27
N ALA A 91 14.12 5.89 -6.38
CA ALA A 91 13.12 6.21 -5.37
C ALA A 91 13.64 7.34 -4.49
N ARG A 92 12.81 8.37 -4.30
CA ARG A 92 13.17 9.55 -3.51
C ARG A 92 12.02 9.86 -2.59
N CYS A 93 12.33 9.93 -1.30
CA CYS A 93 11.33 10.29 -0.32
C CYS A 93 10.65 11.62 -0.65
N GLY A 94 9.32 11.58 -0.68
CA GLY A 94 8.45 12.70 -1.00
C GLY A 94 8.24 12.89 -2.50
N ASP A 95 8.44 11.85 -3.31
CA ASP A 95 8.20 11.89 -4.76
C ASP A 95 6.78 11.44 -5.16
N GLY A 96 5.98 11.03 -4.17
CA GLY A 96 4.60 10.59 -4.28
C GLY A 96 4.43 9.09 -4.51
N TYR A 97 5.51 8.30 -4.50
CA TYR A 97 5.46 6.88 -4.83
C TYR A 97 6.28 6.05 -3.85
N ARG A 98 5.60 5.26 -3.00
CA ARG A 98 6.27 4.31 -2.12
C ARG A 98 7.02 3.23 -2.91
N ALA A 99 8.35 3.32 -3.00
CA ALA A 99 9.23 2.39 -3.70
C ALA A 99 10.51 2.04 -2.90
N GLY A 100 11.15 0.91 -3.24
CA GLY A 100 12.39 0.49 -2.57
C GLY A 100 12.23 0.26 -1.05
N ALA A 101 12.98 1.01 -0.25
CA ALA A 101 13.02 0.91 1.21
C ALA A 101 11.98 1.79 1.93
N GLU A 102 11.18 2.55 1.19
CA GLU A 102 10.19 3.47 1.73
C GLU A 102 9.04 2.70 2.40
N GLN A 103 8.78 3.01 3.66
CA GLN A 103 7.63 2.51 4.40
C GLN A 103 6.39 3.35 4.17
N CYS A 104 6.54 4.58 3.66
CA CYS A 104 5.50 5.50 3.24
C CYS A 104 6.09 6.51 2.24
N ASP A 105 5.24 7.16 1.44
CA ASP A 105 5.59 8.39 0.71
C ASP A 105 4.34 9.26 0.59
N ASP A 106 4.27 10.35 1.35
CA ASP A 106 3.17 11.30 1.39
C ASP A 106 3.43 12.55 0.52
N ASN A 107 4.28 12.39 -0.51
CA ASN A 107 4.66 13.41 -1.48
C ASN A 107 5.31 14.66 -0.87
N ASN A 108 5.94 14.51 0.30
CA ASN A 108 6.79 15.53 0.88
C ASN A 108 7.87 14.89 1.79
N THR A 109 8.72 15.71 2.41
CA THR A 109 9.76 15.26 3.35
C THR A 109 9.64 15.93 4.72
N ARG A 110 8.50 16.55 4.98
CA ARG A 110 8.14 17.05 6.29
C ARG A 110 7.90 15.86 7.21
N GLY A 111 8.15 16.03 8.50
CA GLY A 111 7.70 15.06 9.50
C GLY A 111 6.58 15.65 10.35
N GLY A 112 5.88 14.79 11.07
CA GLY A 112 4.72 15.09 11.90
C GLY A 112 3.38 14.98 11.17
N ASP A 113 3.36 14.49 9.93
CA ASP A 113 2.19 14.18 9.09
C ASP A 113 2.06 12.66 8.82
N GLY A 114 2.84 11.84 9.51
CA GLY A 114 2.74 10.39 9.50
C GLY A 114 3.72 9.69 8.57
N CYS A 115 4.36 10.42 7.66
CA CYS A 115 5.52 9.96 6.93
C CYS A 115 6.73 10.84 7.22
N SER A 116 7.78 10.27 7.80
CA SER A 116 8.97 11.06 8.13
C SER A 116 9.73 11.50 6.88
N GLY A 117 10.61 12.50 7.00
CA GLY A 117 11.54 12.89 5.93
C GLY A 117 12.55 11.81 5.50
N ALA A 118 12.55 10.64 6.14
CA ALA A 118 13.28 9.44 5.74
C ALA A 118 12.36 8.34 5.17
N CYS A 119 11.09 8.67 4.93
CA CYS A 119 10.04 7.78 4.43
C CYS A 119 9.82 6.53 5.29
N ALA A 120 10.08 6.68 6.60
CA ALA A 120 9.62 5.76 7.63
C ALA A 120 8.27 6.22 8.17
N ILE A 121 7.37 5.27 8.43
CA ILE A 121 6.09 5.57 9.10
C ILE A 121 6.41 6.09 10.51
N GLU A 122 5.81 7.22 10.86
CA GLU A 122 6.04 7.84 12.16
C GLU A 122 5.33 7.06 13.29
N THR A 123 5.89 7.09 14.51
CA THR A 123 5.27 6.38 15.64
C THR A 123 3.85 6.88 15.90
N GLY A 124 2.89 5.95 15.96
CA GLY A 124 1.46 6.22 16.15
C GLY A 124 0.73 6.68 14.89
N TRP A 125 1.33 6.45 13.73
CA TRP A 125 0.71 6.68 12.43
C TRP A 125 0.61 5.38 11.65
N GLN A 126 -0.38 5.34 10.75
CA GLN A 126 -0.55 4.29 9.76
C GLN A 126 -0.71 4.93 8.38
N CYS A 127 0.03 4.45 7.39
CA CYS A 127 -0.03 4.97 6.03
C CYS A 127 -0.61 3.92 5.08
N ARG A 128 -1.73 4.23 4.44
CA ARG A 128 -2.35 3.39 3.40
C ARG A 128 -1.76 3.71 2.05
N ARG A 129 -1.49 2.66 1.26
CA ARG A 129 -0.94 2.80 -0.09
C ARG A 129 -1.95 3.50 -1.00
N GLY A 130 -1.56 4.65 -1.56
CA GLY A 130 -2.44 5.50 -2.37
C GLY A 130 -2.42 5.23 -3.88
N TYR A 131 -1.56 4.33 -4.38
CA TYR A 131 -1.20 4.22 -5.80
C TYR A 131 -2.41 4.28 -6.77
N PRO A 132 -2.41 5.18 -7.77
CA PRO A 132 -1.30 6.01 -8.25
C PRO A 132 -1.11 7.35 -7.50
N LEU A 133 -1.84 7.60 -6.41
CA LEU A 133 -1.70 8.78 -5.57
C LEU A 133 -0.67 8.55 -4.45
N PRO A 134 -0.15 9.63 -3.83
CA PRO A 134 0.68 9.53 -2.63
C PRO A 134 -0.04 8.80 -1.50
N ASP A 135 0.73 8.27 -0.55
CA ASP A 135 0.17 7.58 0.59
C ASP A 135 -0.65 8.50 1.48
N GLY A 136 -1.80 8.01 1.91
CA GLY A 136 -2.59 8.66 2.93
C GLY A 136 -2.16 8.18 4.30
N CYS A 137 -1.48 9.03 5.07
CA CYS A 137 -1.13 8.79 6.45
C CYS A 137 -2.20 9.37 7.40
N GLY A 138 -2.55 8.61 8.42
CA GLY A 138 -3.45 9.03 9.48
C GLY A 138 -3.04 8.40 10.81
N GLU A 139 -3.59 8.92 11.91
CA GLU A 139 -3.30 8.43 13.24
C GLU A 139 -3.71 6.94 13.39
N GLN A 140 -2.93 6.18 14.16
CA GLN A 140 -3.20 4.78 14.40
C GLN A 140 -4.08 4.63 15.65
N CYS A 141 -5.39 4.57 15.42
CA CYS A 141 -6.32 4.40 16.52
C CYS A 141 -6.15 3.04 17.24
N GLY A 142 -6.08 3.11 18.57
CA GLY A 142 -6.03 1.94 19.44
C GLY A 142 -4.61 1.49 19.75
N ASP A 143 -3.61 2.35 19.55
CA ASP A 143 -2.22 2.08 19.89
C ASP A 143 -1.84 2.57 21.31
N GLY A 144 -2.80 3.19 22.00
CA GLY A 144 -2.63 3.78 23.31
C GLY A 144 -1.90 5.12 23.28
N LEU A 145 -1.79 5.80 22.13
CA LEU A 145 -1.05 7.05 21.98
C LEU A 145 -1.91 8.13 21.34
N ARG A 146 -2.76 8.79 22.13
CA ARG A 146 -3.51 9.98 21.69
C ARG A 146 -2.63 11.05 21.02
N ARG A 147 -2.79 11.22 19.71
CA ARG A 147 -2.07 12.20 18.89
C ARG A 147 -3.01 12.82 17.84
N GLY A 148 -2.57 13.95 17.28
CA GLY A 148 -3.25 14.60 16.16
C GLY A 148 -4.72 14.92 16.43
N GLN A 149 -5.62 14.32 15.65
CA GLN A 149 -7.08 14.49 15.74
C GLN A 149 -7.77 13.53 16.72
N GLU A 150 -7.04 12.64 17.39
CA GLU A 150 -7.61 11.69 18.35
C GLU A 150 -8.09 12.42 19.61
N THR A 151 -9.34 12.15 19.99
CA THR A 151 -9.94 12.71 21.21
C THR A 151 -9.83 11.76 22.41
N CYS A 152 -9.61 10.48 22.13
CA CYS A 152 -9.34 9.39 23.06
C CYS A 152 -8.47 8.34 22.34
N ASP A 153 -7.80 7.45 23.09
CA ASP A 153 -7.24 6.19 22.57
C ASP A 153 -7.12 5.21 23.75
N ASP A 154 -8.06 4.28 23.87
CA ASP A 154 -8.12 3.30 24.96
C ASP A 154 -7.31 2.01 24.68
N GLY A 155 -6.40 2.07 23.71
CA GLY A 155 -5.44 1.01 23.42
C GLY A 155 -6.03 -0.15 22.63
N ASN A 156 -7.21 0.04 22.04
CA ASN A 156 -7.81 -0.90 21.13
C ASN A 156 -8.73 -0.20 20.11
N ALA A 157 -9.23 -0.94 19.11
CA ALA A 157 -10.14 -0.41 18.07
C ALA A 157 -11.56 -0.99 18.18
N VAL A 158 -11.93 -1.49 19.35
CA VAL A 158 -13.31 -1.85 19.69
C VAL A 158 -14.05 -0.53 19.97
N GLY A 159 -15.37 -0.53 19.77
CA GLY A 159 -16.22 0.58 20.20
C GLY A 159 -17.19 0.09 21.27
N GLY A 160 -17.74 1.02 22.03
CA GLY A 160 -18.62 0.76 23.17
C GLY A 160 -17.90 0.62 24.51
N ASP A 161 -16.59 0.89 24.56
CA ASP A 161 -15.71 0.94 25.72
C ASP A 161 -15.23 2.37 26.05
N GLY A 162 -15.78 3.36 25.37
CA GLY A 162 -15.59 4.78 25.63
C GLY A 162 -14.70 5.50 24.62
N CYS A 163 -13.88 4.77 23.87
CA CYS A 163 -13.28 5.25 22.65
C CYS A 163 -13.81 4.46 21.45
N SER A 164 -14.17 5.15 20.38
CA SER A 164 -14.63 4.46 19.17
C SER A 164 -13.45 3.90 18.37
N ALA A 165 -13.72 2.98 17.45
CA ALA A 165 -12.74 2.48 16.47
C ALA A 165 -12.11 3.56 15.55
N ALA A 166 -12.58 4.81 15.64
CA ALA A 166 -12.04 5.98 14.95
C ALA A 166 -11.41 7.00 15.93
N CYS A 167 -11.14 6.57 17.17
CA CYS A 167 -10.54 7.37 18.24
C CYS A 167 -11.27 8.68 18.56
N MET A 168 -12.59 8.61 18.38
CA MET A 168 -13.54 9.62 18.83
C MET A 168 -14.17 9.20 20.16
N LEU A 169 -14.23 10.13 21.11
CA LEU A 169 -14.85 9.95 22.41
C LEU A 169 -16.33 9.61 22.24
N GLU A 170 -16.76 8.52 22.87
CA GLU A 170 -18.14 8.06 22.78
C GLU A 170 -19.08 8.89 23.69
N PRO A 171 -20.33 9.17 23.27
CA PRO A 171 -21.27 9.91 24.10
C PRO A 171 -21.55 9.21 25.44
N GLY A 172 -21.49 9.95 26.55
CA GLY A 172 -21.68 9.39 27.89
C GLY A 172 -20.41 8.78 28.50
N TRP A 173 -19.25 9.00 27.87
CA TRP A 173 -17.95 8.57 28.39
C TRP A 173 -17.02 9.75 28.63
N VAL A 174 -16.09 9.55 29.57
CA VAL A 174 -14.94 10.43 29.79
C VAL A 174 -13.68 9.58 29.82
N CYS A 175 -12.72 9.96 28.98
CA CYS A 175 -11.42 9.30 28.89
C CYS A 175 -10.35 10.25 29.42
N ALA A 176 -9.66 9.83 30.48
CA ALA A 176 -8.58 10.61 31.07
C ALA A 176 -7.26 10.24 30.38
N PRO A 177 -6.48 11.22 29.88
CA PRO A 177 -5.15 10.95 29.35
C PRO A 177 -4.30 10.32 30.46
N PRO A 178 -3.59 9.23 30.18
CA PRO A 178 -2.82 8.55 31.20
C PRO A 178 -1.59 9.34 31.60
N ALA A 179 -1.09 9.03 32.79
CA ALA A 179 0.22 9.47 33.24
C ALA A 179 1.31 8.71 32.45
N MET A 180 1.63 9.21 31.26
CA MET A 180 2.74 8.80 30.38
C MET A 180 2.60 7.43 29.68
N ASN A 181 2.55 7.44 28.34
CA ASN A 181 2.68 6.28 27.43
C ASN A 181 1.84 5.04 27.80
N ALA A 182 0.59 5.25 28.19
CA ALA A 182 -0.39 4.19 28.33
C ALA A 182 -1.63 4.58 27.53
N SER A 183 -2.58 3.67 27.40
CA SER A 183 -3.90 3.96 26.84
C SER A 183 -4.79 4.73 27.81
N ASP A 184 -5.73 5.48 27.27
CA ASP A 184 -6.75 6.21 28.02
C ASP A 184 -7.57 5.28 28.89
N ALA A 185 -7.78 5.72 30.13
CA ALA A 185 -8.74 5.10 31.01
C ALA A 185 -10.11 5.76 30.77
N CYS A 186 -10.96 5.07 30.02
CA CYS A 186 -12.34 5.50 29.77
C CYS A 186 -13.29 4.97 30.86
N ARG A 187 -14.20 5.84 31.31
CA ARG A 187 -15.32 5.46 32.19
C ARG A 187 -16.61 6.12 31.75
N ALA A 188 -17.74 5.46 32.02
CA ALA A 188 -19.05 6.04 31.87
C ALA A 188 -19.24 7.27 32.77
N VAL A 189 -20.01 8.25 32.30
CA VAL A 189 -20.39 9.44 33.04
C VAL A 189 -21.62 9.13 33.88
N CYS A 190 -21.37 8.84 35.16
CA CYS A 190 -22.45 8.57 36.11
C CYS A 190 -23.33 9.79 36.37
N GLY A 191 -24.63 9.60 36.20
CA GLY A 191 -25.67 10.59 36.47
C GLY A 191 -25.99 11.47 35.26
N ASP A 192 -25.72 11.01 34.04
CA ASP A 192 -26.04 11.73 32.80
C ASP A 192 -27.41 11.35 32.21
N GLY A 193 -28.11 10.40 32.85
CA GLY A 193 -29.42 9.90 32.43
C GLY A 193 -29.35 8.83 31.33
N LYS A 194 -28.15 8.31 30.98
CA LYS A 194 -27.96 7.31 29.92
C LYS A 194 -27.24 6.09 30.46
N ARG A 195 -27.86 4.91 30.33
CA ARG A 195 -27.19 3.63 30.62
C ARG A 195 -26.33 3.20 29.43
N VAL A 196 -25.01 3.24 29.58
CA VAL A 196 -24.02 2.65 28.66
C VAL A 196 -23.54 1.28 29.14
N SER A 197 -22.83 0.53 28.29
CA SER A 197 -22.47 -0.90 28.49
C SER A 197 -21.76 -1.20 29.82
N SER A 198 -20.94 -0.27 30.32
CA SER A 198 -20.13 -0.41 31.53
C SER A 198 -20.83 0.05 32.82
N GLU A 199 -22.03 0.62 32.73
CA GLU A 199 -22.79 1.12 33.86
C GLU A 199 -23.98 0.22 34.23
N ALA A 200 -23.96 -0.33 35.45
CA ALA A 200 -25.05 -1.17 35.95
C ALA A 200 -26.37 -0.39 36.06
N CYS A 201 -26.32 0.89 36.41
CA CYS A 201 -27.44 1.81 36.53
C CYS A 201 -26.99 3.26 36.32
N ASP A 202 -27.89 4.10 35.81
CA ASP A 202 -27.77 5.56 35.82
C ASP A 202 -29.13 6.10 36.27
N ASP A 203 -29.15 6.82 37.40
CA ASP A 203 -30.35 7.40 37.99
C ASP A 203 -30.46 8.92 37.77
N GLY A 204 -29.63 9.47 36.89
CA GLY A 204 -29.53 10.89 36.59
C GLY A 204 -28.82 11.72 37.68
N ASN A 205 -28.21 11.09 38.69
CA ASN A 205 -27.48 11.78 39.75
C ASN A 205 -26.06 11.22 39.93
N ALA A 206 -25.08 12.10 40.16
CA ALA A 206 -23.69 11.69 40.39
C ALA A 206 -23.42 11.21 41.84
N ALA A 207 -24.44 11.13 42.71
CA ALA A 207 -24.32 10.80 44.12
C ALA A 207 -25.16 9.57 44.45
N GLY A 208 -24.53 8.53 45.02
CA GLY A 208 -25.22 7.30 45.41
C GLY A 208 -26.29 7.55 46.47
N GLY A 209 -27.50 7.04 46.19
CA GLY A 209 -28.62 6.98 47.14
C GLY A 209 -28.48 5.87 48.17
#